data_AF-A0A803KU68-F1
#
_entry.id   AF-A0A803KU68-F1
#
_cell.length_a   1.000
_cell.length_b   1.000
_cell.length_c   1.000
_cell.angle_alpha   90.00
_cell.angle_beta   90.00
_cell.angle_gamma   90.00
#
_symmetry.space_group_name_H-M   'P 1'
#
loop_
_entity.id
_entity.type
_entity.pdbx_description
1 polymer ?
#
loop_
_entity_poly.entity_id
_entity_poly.type
_entity_poly.pdbx_seq_one_letter_code
_entity_poly.pdbx_strand_id
1 'polypeptide(L)'
;MLWFIIRSSTNNDALLELKVSELLLAWTEIIADWHSWEEVEDLAVFDCIKEVVNLETNLGLPNLFIAKMPPPPAPPVPEKSLIENIATFVSEAISQYPSAASRACACVHTLLHLPCYSSDTEEVRRSLVIAFSQAAASRFKDIQSKPCSLWKPLLLAVSSCYLYYPDAVQSVLEKVEKGGFILWVSAVNSISSISFTPNTTTESEIKLVVITLGKVVEQLLTVGSPTSGLLWECFSSLLSAFARLKEIQEANDLDEEIEDDSDDDVQEETEEEFLERYAEAAAALENGNLAEEGDLEDFDEELELGSLEELDPQIFLQSLLERYHQSIVQNQVLSPQLISSLRSLFPEFTGFGQ
;
A
#
# COMPACT_ATOMS: atom_id res chain seq x y z
N MET A 1 0.95 -16.09 -21.97
CA MET A 1 1.76 -15.90 -23.21
C MET A 1 2.41 -14.52 -23.25
N LEU A 2 1.66 -13.42 -23.06
CA LEU A 2 2.21 -12.06 -23.04
C LEU A 2 3.33 -11.87 -22.01
N TRP A 3 3.12 -12.36 -20.77
CA TRP A 3 4.13 -12.38 -19.72
C TRP A 3 5.50 -12.91 -20.19
N PHE A 4 5.52 -14.06 -20.89
CA PHE A 4 6.75 -14.64 -21.45
C PHE A 4 7.40 -13.75 -22.54
N ILE A 5 6.60 -13.08 -23.36
CA ILE A 5 7.07 -12.18 -24.41
C ILE A 5 7.73 -10.94 -23.79
N ILE A 6 7.10 -10.35 -22.77
CA ILE A 6 7.64 -9.20 -22.04
C ILE A 6 8.96 -9.57 -21.36
N ARG A 7 8.97 -10.69 -20.61
CA ARG A 7 10.15 -11.15 -19.88
C ARG A 7 11.34 -11.51 -20.77
N SER A 8 11.09 -11.91 -22.02
CA SER A 8 12.15 -12.20 -23.00
C SER A 8 12.63 -10.98 -23.78
N SER A 9 11.95 -9.83 -23.65
CA SER A 9 12.28 -8.59 -24.36
C SER A 9 13.29 -7.77 -23.56
N THR A 10 14.59 -8.03 -23.75
CA THR A 10 15.66 -7.40 -22.97
C THR A 10 16.17 -6.08 -23.54
N ASN A 11 15.72 -5.66 -24.74
CA ASN A 11 16.12 -4.41 -25.37
C ASN A 11 15.02 -3.81 -26.27
N ASN A 12 15.18 -2.54 -26.63
CA ASN A 12 14.21 -1.79 -27.43
C ASN A 12 13.99 -2.36 -28.84
N ASP A 13 15.01 -2.98 -29.45
CA ASP A 13 14.89 -3.57 -30.77
C ASP A 13 13.98 -4.81 -30.73
N ALA A 14 14.11 -5.66 -29.72
CA ALA A 14 13.23 -6.80 -29.49
C ALA A 14 11.77 -6.37 -29.26
N LEU A 15 11.54 -5.27 -28.53
CA LEU A 15 10.20 -4.73 -28.30
C LEU A 15 9.50 -4.28 -29.59
N LEU A 16 10.25 -3.67 -30.51
CA LEU A 16 9.75 -3.24 -31.80
C LEU A 16 9.49 -4.43 -32.72
N GLU A 17 10.41 -5.40 -32.78
CA GLU A 17 10.26 -6.61 -33.59
C GLU A 17 9.05 -7.45 -33.15
N LEU A 18 8.84 -7.58 -31.84
CA LEU A 18 7.73 -8.34 -31.25
C LEU A 18 6.43 -7.54 -31.15
N LYS A 19 6.42 -6.26 -31.58
CA LYS A 19 5.25 -5.36 -31.54
C LYS A 19 4.60 -5.30 -30.16
N VAL A 20 5.42 -5.26 -29.11
CA VAL A 20 4.95 -5.37 -27.72
C VAL A 20 3.94 -4.29 -27.37
N SER A 21 4.09 -3.06 -27.87
CA SER A 21 3.11 -1.99 -27.66
C SER A 21 1.71 -2.30 -28.23
N GLU A 22 1.64 -2.94 -29.41
CA GLU A 22 0.36 -3.35 -30.02
C GLU A 22 -0.29 -4.49 -29.20
N LEU A 23 0.53 -5.42 -28.73
CA LEU A 23 0.10 -6.54 -27.89
C LEU A 23 -0.42 -6.06 -26.53
N LEU A 24 0.28 -5.09 -25.90
CA LEU A 24 -0.14 -4.48 -24.65
C LEU A 24 -1.45 -3.72 -24.80
N LEU A 25 -1.62 -2.97 -25.90
CA LEU A 25 -2.88 -2.30 -26.18
C LEU A 25 -4.04 -3.31 -26.26
N ALA A 26 -3.91 -4.36 -27.06
CA ALA A 26 -4.95 -5.38 -27.17
C ALA A 26 -5.21 -6.10 -25.85
N TRP A 27 -4.16 -6.45 -25.10
CA TRP A 27 -4.28 -7.14 -23.83
C TRP A 27 -4.94 -6.28 -22.75
N THR A 28 -4.57 -5.00 -22.63
CA THR A 28 -5.19 -4.10 -21.65
C THR A 28 -6.67 -3.87 -21.96
N GLU A 29 -7.07 -3.78 -23.23
CA GLU A 29 -8.48 -3.70 -23.60
C GLU A 29 -9.25 -4.97 -23.20
N ILE A 30 -8.63 -6.15 -23.32
CA ILE A 30 -9.25 -7.41 -22.93
C ILE A 30 -9.46 -7.49 -21.42
N ILE A 31 -8.45 -7.13 -20.61
CA ILE A 31 -8.57 -7.20 -19.16
C ILE A 31 -9.46 -6.09 -18.58
N ALA A 32 -9.62 -4.96 -19.26
CA ALA A 32 -10.50 -3.89 -18.80
C ALA A 32 -11.99 -4.28 -18.80
N ASP A 33 -12.40 -5.16 -19.72
CA ASP A 33 -13.75 -5.72 -19.81
C ASP A 33 -13.81 -7.16 -19.23
N TRP A 34 -12.92 -7.49 -18.28
CA TRP A 34 -12.80 -8.85 -17.75
C TRP A 34 -13.92 -9.15 -16.75
N HIS A 35 -14.84 -10.05 -17.12
CA HIS A 35 -16.02 -10.36 -16.30
C HIS A 35 -16.16 -11.85 -15.96
N SER A 36 -15.25 -12.69 -16.44
CA SER A 36 -15.32 -14.15 -16.29
C SER A 36 -14.15 -14.64 -15.43
N TRP A 37 -14.20 -14.32 -14.13
CA TRP A 37 -13.10 -14.62 -13.23
C TRP A 37 -12.88 -16.12 -13.05
N GLU A 38 -11.72 -16.62 -13.43
CA GLU A 38 -11.22 -17.98 -13.23
C GLU A 38 -9.94 -17.94 -12.40
N GLU A 39 -10.03 -18.30 -11.12
CA GLU A 39 -8.99 -18.03 -10.11
C GLU A 39 -7.57 -18.46 -10.52
N VAL A 40 -7.38 -19.67 -11.04
CA VAL A 40 -6.05 -20.18 -11.37
C VAL A 40 -5.43 -19.47 -12.59
N GLU A 41 -6.24 -19.06 -13.56
CA GLU A 41 -5.74 -18.43 -14.79
C GLU A 41 -5.59 -16.91 -14.64
N ASP A 42 -6.47 -16.30 -13.85
CA ASP A 42 -6.56 -14.84 -13.74
C ASP A 42 -5.56 -14.26 -12.76
N LEU A 43 -5.06 -15.05 -11.81
CA LEU A 43 -3.97 -14.63 -10.94
C LEU A 43 -2.70 -14.28 -11.72
N ALA A 44 -2.43 -14.96 -12.84
CA ALA A 44 -1.30 -14.66 -13.72
C ALA A 44 -1.40 -13.29 -14.41
N VAL A 45 -2.58 -12.65 -14.40
CA VAL A 45 -2.75 -11.27 -14.90
C VAL A 45 -1.98 -10.29 -14.02
N PHE A 46 -1.96 -10.49 -12.70
CA PHE A 46 -1.22 -9.62 -11.77
C PHE A 46 0.30 -9.72 -11.98
N ASP A 47 0.82 -10.93 -12.20
CA ASP A 47 2.24 -11.14 -12.56
C ASP A 47 2.57 -10.43 -13.87
N CYS A 48 1.67 -10.48 -14.85
CA CYS A 48 1.82 -9.76 -16.09
C CYS A 48 1.81 -8.24 -15.89
N ILE A 49 0.96 -7.70 -15.02
CA ILE A 49 0.96 -6.27 -14.67
C ILE A 49 2.31 -5.85 -14.09
N LYS A 50 2.86 -6.63 -13.14
CA LYS A 50 4.18 -6.36 -12.54
C LYS A 50 5.29 -6.33 -13.57
N GLU A 51 5.35 -7.32 -14.46
CA GLU A 51 6.33 -7.34 -15.55
C GLU A 51 6.18 -6.15 -16.52
N VAL A 52 4.94 -5.75 -16.82
CA VAL A 52 4.67 -4.57 -17.66
C VAL A 52 5.22 -3.30 -17.01
N VAL A 53 5.05 -3.14 -15.70
CA VAL A 53 5.60 -2.01 -14.95
C VAL A 53 7.12 -2.07 -14.90
N ASN A 54 7.70 -3.23 -14.60
CA ASN A 54 9.16 -3.42 -14.58
C ASN A 54 9.81 -3.13 -15.93
N LEU A 55 9.14 -3.48 -17.04
CA LEU A 55 9.62 -3.16 -18.38
C LEU A 55 9.71 -1.65 -18.59
N GLU A 56 8.71 -0.90 -18.11
CA GLU A 56 8.70 0.57 -18.17
C GLU A 56 9.85 1.16 -17.36
N THR A 57 9.97 0.76 -16.10
CA THR A 57 10.99 1.28 -15.18
C THR A 57 12.40 1.05 -15.72
N ASN A 58 12.66 -0.13 -16.29
CA ASN A 58 13.99 -0.52 -16.75
C ASN A 58 14.37 0.06 -18.13
N LEU A 59 13.40 0.22 -19.03
CA LEU A 59 13.66 0.64 -20.41
C LEU A 59 13.31 2.10 -20.68
N GLY A 60 12.65 2.77 -19.73
CA GLY A 60 12.29 4.19 -19.81
C GLY A 60 11.53 4.50 -21.08
N LEU A 61 10.40 3.83 -21.30
CA LEU A 61 9.59 3.94 -22.51
C LEU A 61 8.42 4.92 -22.29
N PRO A 62 8.63 6.24 -22.46
CA PRO A 62 7.63 7.27 -22.13
C PRO A 62 6.34 7.21 -22.97
N ASN A 63 6.26 6.31 -23.96
CA ASN A 63 5.13 6.20 -24.88
C ASN A 63 4.49 4.80 -24.87
N LEU A 64 4.84 3.92 -23.93
CA LEU A 64 4.23 2.59 -23.87
C LEU A 64 2.77 2.68 -23.41
N PHE A 65 2.48 3.53 -22.43
CA PHE A 65 1.15 3.63 -21.80
C PHE A 65 0.23 4.67 -22.43
N ILE A 66 0.72 5.47 -23.37
CA ILE A 66 -0.07 6.46 -24.12
C ILE A 66 -0.31 5.89 -25.51
N ALA A 67 -1.53 5.42 -25.78
CA ALA A 67 -1.88 4.96 -27.13
C ALA A 67 -1.84 6.17 -28.09
N LYS A 68 -0.93 6.13 -29.06
CA LYS A 68 -0.79 7.18 -30.06
C LYS A 68 -2.07 7.32 -30.88
N MET A 69 -2.50 8.57 -31.11
CA MET A 69 -3.62 8.88 -32.00
C MET A 69 -3.38 8.24 -33.38
N PRO A 70 -4.38 7.53 -33.96
CA PRO A 70 -4.22 6.94 -35.28
C PRO A 70 -3.98 8.04 -36.32
N PRO A 71 -3.05 7.84 -37.27
CA PRO A 71 -2.75 8.85 -38.27
C PRO A 71 -3.97 9.09 -39.20
N PRO A 72 -4.14 10.32 -39.74
CA PRO A 72 -5.20 10.60 -40.71
C PRO A 72 -5.14 9.62 -41.89
N PRO A 73 -6.29 9.17 -42.43
CA PRO A 73 -7.62 9.76 -42.34
C PRO A 73 -8.54 9.17 -41.25
N ALA A 74 -8.01 8.36 -40.33
CA ALA A 74 -8.82 7.79 -39.25
C ALA A 74 -9.42 8.92 -38.38
N PRO A 75 -10.69 8.81 -37.95
CA PRO A 75 -11.28 9.80 -37.04
C PRO A 75 -10.45 9.88 -35.76
N PRO A 76 -10.29 11.08 -35.16
CA PRO A 76 -9.56 11.22 -33.91
C PRO A 76 -10.26 10.39 -32.84
N VAL A 77 -9.59 9.33 -32.40
CA VAL A 77 -9.99 8.54 -31.25
C VAL A 77 -9.29 9.15 -30.03
N PRO A 78 -9.96 9.29 -28.87
CA PRO A 78 -9.31 9.70 -27.64
C PRO A 78 -8.07 8.84 -27.39
N GLU A 79 -6.97 9.45 -26.94
CA GLU A 79 -5.81 8.70 -26.49
C GLU A 79 -6.28 7.76 -25.38
N LYS A 80 -6.17 6.45 -25.62
CA LYS A 80 -6.48 5.44 -24.60
C LYS A 80 -5.25 5.26 -23.74
N SER A 81 -5.36 5.51 -22.44
CA SER A 81 -4.25 5.20 -21.56
C SER A 81 -4.30 3.71 -21.22
N LEU A 82 -3.24 2.97 -21.56
CA LEU A 82 -3.14 1.54 -21.20
C LEU A 82 -3.25 1.35 -19.68
N ILE A 83 -2.77 2.34 -18.93
CA ILE A 83 -2.77 2.32 -17.48
C ILE A 83 -4.17 2.46 -16.89
N GLU A 84 -5.09 3.18 -17.55
CA GLU A 84 -6.48 3.31 -17.12
C GLU A 84 -7.23 2.00 -17.30
N ASN A 85 -6.94 1.27 -18.37
CA ASN A 85 -7.48 -0.08 -18.60
C ASN A 85 -7.00 -1.06 -17.51
N ILE A 86 -5.69 -1.07 -17.21
CA ILE A 86 -5.14 -1.88 -16.11
C ILE A 86 -5.76 -1.47 -14.77
N ALA A 87 -5.89 -0.16 -14.52
CA ALA A 87 -6.48 0.35 -13.30
C ALA A 87 -7.95 -0.02 -13.15
N THR A 88 -8.69 -0.11 -14.26
CA THR A 88 -10.08 -0.58 -14.29
C THR A 88 -10.13 -2.03 -13.82
N PHE A 89 -9.33 -2.92 -14.42
CA PHE A 89 -9.22 -4.31 -13.99
C PHE A 89 -8.86 -4.45 -12.51
N VAL A 90 -7.83 -3.73 -12.04
CA VAL A 90 -7.40 -3.77 -10.64
C VAL A 90 -8.50 -3.27 -9.70
N SER A 91 -9.20 -2.19 -10.06
CA SER A 91 -10.30 -1.64 -9.24
C SER A 91 -11.48 -2.60 -9.16
N GLU A 92 -11.82 -3.26 -10.27
CA GLU A 92 -12.86 -4.30 -10.30
C GLU A 92 -12.45 -5.52 -9.48
N ALA A 93 -11.19 -5.95 -9.56
CA ALA A 93 -10.67 -7.06 -8.77
C ALA A 93 -10.74 -6.80 -7.27
N ILE A 94 -10.35 -5.60 -6.82
CA ILE A 94 -10.50 -5.17 -5.42
C ILE A 94 -11.97 -5.22 -4.97
N SER A 95 -12.88 -4.78 -5.85
CA SER A 95 -14.29 -4.61 -5.51
C SER A 95 -15.08 -5.92 -5.50
N GLN A 96 -14.82 -6.81 -6.46
CA GLN A 96 -15.69 -7.94 -6.78
C GLN A 96 -15.11 -9.31 -6.41
N TYR A 97 -13.79 -9.44 -6.30
CA TYR A 97 -13.12 -10.74 -6.19
C TYR A 97 -12.26 -10.82 -4.91
N PRO A 98 -12.80 -11.33 -3.79
CA PRO A 98 -12.07 -11.42 -2.52
C PRO A 98 -10.75 -12.19 -2.61
N SER A 99 -10.70 -13.25 -3.42
CA SER A 99 -9.49 -14.06 -3.66
C SER A 99 -8.39 -13.33 -4.45
N ALA A 100 -8.74 -12.23 -5.14
CA ALA A 100 -7.82 -11.41 -5.91
C ALA A 100 -7.48 -10.09 -5.23
N ALA A 101 -8.30 -9.66 -4.26
CA ALA A 101 -8.27 -8.31 -3.72
C ALA A 101 -6.92 -7.96 -3.07
N SER A 102 -6.25 -8.91 -2.42
CA SER A 102 -4.92 -8.70 -1.83
C SER A 102 -3.87 -8.35 -2.89
N ARG A 103 -3.75 -9.20 -3.93
CA ARG A 103 -2.85 -8.99 -5.08
C ARG A 103 -3.17 -7.71 -5.84
N ALA A 104 -4.46 -7.44 -6.05
CA ALA A 104 -4.90 -6.21 -6.70
C ALA A 104 -4.51 -4.95 -5.89
N CYS A 105 -4.63 -5.00 -4.55
CA CYS A 105 -4.16 -3.93 -3.68
C CYS A 105 -2.65 -3.72 -3.77
N ALA A 106 -1.85 -4.79 -3.89
CA ALA A 106 -0.40 -4.67 -4.11
C ALA A 106 -0.08 -3.94 -5.43
N CYS A 107 -0.82 -4.21 -6.51
CA CYS A 107 -0.65 -3.51 -7.78
C CYS A 107 -0.95 -2.00 -7.72
N VAL A 108 -1.81 -1.55 -6.79
CA VAL A 108 -2.14 -0.11 -6.65
C VAL A 108 -0.88 0.70 -6.42
N HIS A 109 0.00 0.23 -5.54
CA HIS A 109 1.23 0.93 -5.23
C HIS A 109 2.13 1.01 -6.47
N THR A 110 2.44 -0.14 -7.08
CA THR A 110 3.29 -0.24 -8.27
C THR A 110 2.80 0.65 -9.43
N LEU A 111 1.48 0.70 -9.67
CA LEU A 111 0.89 1.51 -10.74
C LEU A 111 0.92 3.02 -10.44
N LEU A 112 0.82 3.41 -9.17
CA LEU A 112 0.90 4.82 -8.79
C LEU A 112 2.33 5.36 -8.83
N HIS A 113 3.35 4.50 -8.77
CA HIS A 113 4.76 4.88 -8.71
C HIS A 113 5.50 4.85 -10.06
N LEU A 114 4.79 4.57 -11.17
CA LEU A 114 5.39 4.55 -12.50
C LEU A 114 6.07 5.89 -12.88
N PRO A 115 7.34 5.89 -13.34
CA PRO A 115 8.05 7.10 -13.75
C PRO A 115 7.49 7.73 -15.04
N CYS A 116 6.57 7.07 -15.74
CA CYS A 116 5.93 7.60 -16.94
C CYS A 116 4.99 8.79 -16.69
N TYR A 117 4.65 9.10 -15.44
CA TYR A 117 3.82 10.26 -15.14
C TYR A 117 4.60 11.57 -15.34
N SER A 118 4.25 12.28 -16.41
CA SER A 118 4.65 13.65 -16.68
C SER A 118 3.53 14.65 -16.33
N SER A 119 3.80 15.96 -16.44
CA SER A 119 2.80 17.02 -16.27
C SER A 119 1.54 16.82 -17.10
N ASP A 120 1.67 16.17 -18.26
CA ASP A 120 0.59 15.99 -19.23
C ASP A 120 -0.30 14.77 -18.86
N THR A 121 0.18 13.92 -17.94
CA THR A 121 -0.49 12.68 -17.49
C THR A 121 -0.88 12.71 -16.01
N GLU A 122 -0.68 13.84 -15.31
CA GLU A 122 -1.07 14.01 -13.90
C GLU A 122 -2.58 13.79 -13.68
N GLU A 123 -3.41 14.15 -14.65
CA GLU A 123 -4.87 13.91 -14.57
C GLU A 123 -5.23 12.42 -14.65
N VAL A 124 -4.44 11.62 -15.38
CA VAL A 124 -4.57 10.17 -15.42
C VAL A 124 -4.23 9.58 -14.04
N ARG A 125 -3.09 9.97 -13.46
CA ARG A 125 -2.67 9.53 -12.12
C ARG A 125 -3.72 9.87 -11.07
N ARG A 126 -4.29 11.07 -11.13
CA ARG A 126 -5.37 11.50 -10.23
C ARG A 126 -6.63 10.65 -10.41
N SER A 127 -6.99 10.31 -11.65
CA SER A 127 -8.14 9.46 -11.95
C SER A 127 -7.95 8.04 -11.39
N LEU A 128 -6.74 7.48 -11.52
CA LEU A 128 -6.34 6.21 -10.90
C LEU A 128 -6.48 6.25 -9.38
N VAL A 129 -5.95 7.29 -8.72
CA VAL A 129 -6.07 7.47 -7.27
C VAL A 129 -7.54 7.49 -6.83
N ILE A 130 -8.41 8.17 -7.57
CA ILE A 130 -9.85 8.19 -7.26
C ILE A 130 -10.46 6.80 -7.41
N ALA A 131 -10.18 6.08 -8.50
CA ALA A 131 -10.72 4.76 -8.78
C ALA A 131 -10.28 3.72 -7.72
N PHE A 132 -8.98 3.63 -7.45
CA PHE A 132 -8.43 2.72 -6.44
C PHE A 132 -8.93 3.03 -5.04
N SER A 133 -8.96 4.30 -4.64
CA SER A 133 -9.49 4.70 -3.33
C SER A 133 -10.96 4.33 -3.20
N GLN A 134 -11.76 4.54 -4.25
CA GLN A 134 -13.18 4.23 -4.25
C GLN A 134 -13.40 2.72 -4.11
N ALA A 135 -12.68 1.90 -4.89
CA ALA A 135 -12.76 0.44 -4.84
C ALA A 135 -12.36 -0.10 -3.46
N ALA A 136 -11.17 0.27 -2.99
CA ALA A 136 -10.62 -0.23 -1.73
C ALA A 136 -11.44 0.22 -0.51
N ALA A 137 -11.87 1.49 -0.47
CA ALA A 137 -12.68 1.99 0.63
C ALA A 137 -14.09 1.41 0.64
N SER A 138 -14.70 1.20 -0.54
CA SER A 138 -16.02 0.56 -0.62
C SER A 138 -15.95 -0.90 -0.15
N ARG A 139 -14.93 -1.65 -0.59
CA ARG A 139 -14.70 -3.02 -0.14
C ARG A 139 -14.41 -3.08 1.36
N PHE A 140 -13.57 -2.18 1.87
CA PHE A 140 -13.28 -2.10 3.31
C PHE A 140 -14.55 -1.84 4.12
N LYS A 141 -15.40 -0.90 3.69
CA LYS A 141 -16.68 -0.60 4.34
C LYS A 141 -17.57 -1.83 4.47
N ASP A 142 -17.58 -2.72 3.48
CA ASP A 142 -18.42 -3.93 3.52
C ASP A 142 -17.92 -4.94 4.57
N ILE A 143 -16.61 -5.00 4.81
CA ILE A 143 -15.97 -5.96 5.72
C ILE A 143 -15.53 -5.36 7.06
N GLN A 144 -15.68 -4.04 7.27
CA GLN A 144 -15.17 -3.33 8.47
C GLN A 144 -15.79 -3.78 9.80
N SER A 145 -16.90 -4.53 9.77
CA SER A 145 -17.55 -5.04 10.98
C SER A 145 -16.82 -6.22 11.62
N LYS A 146 -15.97 -6.92 10.86
CA LYS A 146 -15.21 -8.09 11.30
C LYS A 146 -13.79 -8.04 10.72
N PRO A 147 -12.76 -7.93 11.55
CA PRO A 147 -11.37 -8.04 11.10
C PRO A 147 -11.14 -9.32 10.31
N CYS A 148 -10.52 -9.20 9.14
CA CYS A 148 -10.04 -10.31 8.32
C CYS A 148 -8.73 -9.94 7.61
N SER A 149 -8.11 -10.90 6.94
CA SER A 149 -6.81 -10.72 6.26
C SER A 149 -6.82 -9.60 5.20
N LEU A 150 -7.98 -9.32 4.59
CA LEU A 150 -8.12 -8.25 3.59
C LEU A 150 -8.09 -6.82 4.14
N TRP A 151 -8.25 -6.61 5.46
CA TRP A 151 -8.23 -5.26 6.02
C TRP A 151 -6.91 -4.55 5.72
N LYS A 152 -5.77 -5.21 5.98
CA LYS A 152 -4.45 -4.61 5.81
C LYS A 152 -4.20 -4.21 4.34
N PRO A 153 -4.34 -5.10 3.33
CA PRO A 153 -4.17 -4.72 1.92
C PRO A 153 -5.04 -3.54 1.48
N LEU A 154 -6.33 -3.54 1.84
CA LEU A 154 -7.26 -2.46 1.45
C LEU A 154 -6.87 -1.11 2.07
N LEU A 155 -6.51 -1.11 3.35
CA LEU A 155 -6.11 0.09 4.06
C LEU A 155 -4.79 0.65 3.50
N LEU A 156 -3.82 -0.22 3.17
CA LEU A 156 -2.54 0.18 2.56
C LEU A 156 -2.69 0.67 1.11
N ALA A 157 -3.63 0.12 0.33
CA ALA A 157 -3.95 0.64 -0.99
C ALA A 157 -4.48 2.08 -0.93
N VAL A 158 -5.39 2.37 0.02
CA VAL A 158 -5.87 3.74 0.28
C VAL A 158 -4.74 4.63 0.78
N SER A 159 -3.85 4.14 1.65
CA SER A 159 -2.65 4.86 2.11
C SER A 159 -1.76 5.29 0.94
N SER A 160 -1.48 4.36 0.02
CA SER A 160 -0.69 4.65 -1.19
C SER A 160 -1.34 5.76 -2.03
N CYS A 161 -2.66 5.70 -2.21
CA CYS A 161 -3.42 6.74 -2.90
C CYS A 161 -3.36 8.11 -2.19
N TYR A 162 -3.46 8.10 -0.85
CA TYR A 162 -3.49 9.31 -0.03
C TYR A 162 -2.18 10.08 -0.09
N LEU A 163 -1.03 9.39 -0.18
CA LEU A 163 0.28 10.04 -0.31
C LEU A 163 0.41 10.93 -1.56
N TYR A 164 -0.37 10.65 -2.62
CA TYR A 164 -0.34 11.41 -3.87
C TYR A 164 -1.36 12.55 -3.93
N TYR A 165 -2.63 12.26 -3.66
CA TYR A 165 -3.68 13.26 -3.71
C TYR A 165 -4.56 13.22 -2.44
N PRO A 166 -4.04 13.73 -1.30
CA PRO A 166 -4.75 13.70 -0.01
C PRO A 166 -6.19 14.22 -0.10
N ASP A 167 -6.38 15.37 -0.74
CA ASP A 167 -7.69 16.02 -0.87
C ASP A 167 -8.69 15.19 -1.70
N ALA A 168 -8.20 14.53 -2.76
CA ALA A 168 -9.02 13.68 -3.61
C ALA A 168 -9.46 12.41 -2.85
N VAL A 169 -8.52 11.76 -2.16
CA VAL A 169 -8.80 10.56 -1.34
C VAL A 169 -9.75 10.90 -0.21
N GLN A 170 -9.53 11.99 0.53
CA GLN A 170 -10.45 12.43 1.58
C GLN A 170 -11.86 12.67 1.03
N SER A 171 -11.98 13.32 -0.14
CA SER A 171 -13.29 13.49 -0.79
C SER A 171 -13.94 12.17 -1.19
N VAL A 172 -13.17 11.15 -1.59
CA VAL A 172 -13.69 9.82 -1.93
C VAL A 172 -14.17 9.10 -0.68
N LEU A 173 -13.37 9.09 0.39
CA LEU A 173 -13.71 8.45 1.65
C LEU A 173 -15.02 9.00 2.25
N GLU A 174 -15.19 10.33 2.24
CA GLU A 174 -16.42 10.96 2.72
C GLU A 174 -17.66 10.67 1.84
N LYS A 175 -17.46 10.33 0.56
CA LYS A 175 -18.56 9.90 -0.33
C LYS A 175 -18.96 8.44 -0.09
N VAL A 176 -17.99 7.57 0.20
CA VAL A 176 -18.21 6.15 0.49
C VAL A 176 -18.99 5.98 1.79
N GLU A 177 -18.57 6.68 2.84
CA GLU A 177 -19.22 6.68 4.14
C GLU A 177 -19.02 8.04 4.82
N LYS A 178 -20.07 8.53 5.49
CA LYS A 178 -19.97 9.79 6.23
C LYS A 178 -18.98 9.63 7.38
N GLY A 179 -17.93 10.45 7.41
CA GLY A 179 -16.81 10.30 8.35
C GLY A 179 -15.82 9.22 7.93
N GLY A 180 -15.86 8.77 6.67
CA GLY A 180 -15.00 7.72 6.13
C GLY A 180 -13.52 8.03 6.26
N PHE A 181 -13.13 9.31 6.24
CA PHE A 181 -11.73 9.70 6.50
C PHE A 181 -11.30 9.32 7.92
N ILE A 182 -12.14 9.63 8.92
CA ILE A 182 -11.84 9.31 10.32
C ILE A 182 -11.82 7.80 10.52
N LEU A 183 -12.78 7.07 9.94
CA LEU A 183 -12.84 5.60 10.01
C LEU A 183 -11.60 4.95 9.43
N TRP A 184 -11.18 5.37 8.23
CA TRP A 184 -9.96 4.88 7.59
C TRP A 184 -8.73 5.15 8.44
N VAL A 185 -8.55 6.38 8.92
CA VAL A 185 -7.40 6.75 9.78
C VAL A 185 -7.38 5.93 11.07
N SER A 186 -8.52 5.76 11.74
CA SER A 186 -8.61 4.90 12.95
C SER A 186 -8.28 3.44 12.65
N ALA A 187 -8.64 2.93 11.48
CA ALA A 187 -8.29 1.58 11.05
C ALA A 187 -6.79 1.45 10.73
N VAL A 188 -6.17 2.44 10.07
CA VAL A 188 -4.71 2.49 9.85
C VAL A 188 -3.95 2.56 11.18
N ASN A 189 -4.43 3.36 12.15
CA ASN A 189 -3.90 3.39 13.50
C ASN A 189 -3.95 2.00 14.16
N SER A 190 -4.96 1.18 13.84
CA SER A 190 -5.08 -0.17 14.39
C SER A 190 -4.03 -1.12 13.82
N ILE A 191 -3.65 -0.98 12.53
CA ILE A 191 -2.55 -1.76 11.91
C ILE A 191 -1.21 -1.49 12.62
N SER A 192 -0.99 -0.26 13.07
CA SER A 192 0.24 0.11 13.81
C SER A 192 0.34 -0.52 15.21
N SER A 193 -0.74 -1.11 15.72
CA SER A 193 -0.77 -1.73 17.05
C SER A 193 -0.16 -3.12 17.03
N ILE A 194 0.64 -3.45 18.04
CA ILE A 194 1.24 -4.77 18.27
C ILE A 194 0.17 -5.88 18.37
N SER A 195 -1.08 -5.51 18.72
CA SER A 195 -2.21 -6.42 18.83
C SER A 195 -2.92 -6.75 17.51
N PHE A 196 -2.48 -6.19 16.38
CA PHE A 196 -3.07 -6.49 15.08
C PHE A 196 -2.52 -7.82 14.56
N THR A 197 -3.29 -8.89 14.72
CA THR A 197 -2.95 -10.27 14.38
C THR A 197 -3.35 -10.78 12.98
N PRO A 198 -3.94 -9.99 12.05
CA PRO A 198 -4.02 -10.39 10.64
C PRO A 198 -2.69 -10.19 9.90
N ASN A 199 -1.93 -11.28 9.78
CA ASN A 199 -0.68 -11.44 9.02
C ASN A 199 0.54 -10.70 9.62
N THR A 200 1.73 -11.27 9.48
CA THR A 200 3.00 -10.58 9.79
C THR A 200 3.08 -9.30 8.94
N THR A 201 3.51 -8.20 9.55
CA THR A 201 3.66 -6.91 8.84
C THR A 201 5.10 -6.81 8.35
N THR A 202 5.29 -6.59 7.05
CA THR A 202 6.65 -6.44 6.48
C THR A 202 7.23 -5.06 6.81
N GLU A 203 8.55 -4.91 6.62
CA GLU A 203 9.22 -3.61 6.76
C GLU A 203 8.58 -2.55 5.85
N SER A 204 8.35 -2.92 4.58
CA SER A 204 7.75 -2.05 3.58
C SER A 204 6.34 -1.59 3.99
N GLU A 205 5.51 -2.49 4.52
CA GLU A 205 4.17 -2.15 4.98
C GLU A 205 4.19 -1.19 6.18
N ILE A 206 5.04 -1.43 7.18
CA ILE A 206 5.12 -0.54 8.36
C ILE A 206 5.70 0.82 7.97
N LYS A 207 6.67 0.86 7.04
CA LYS A 207 7.22 2.11 6.48
C LYS A 207 6.14 2.93 5.78
N LEU A 208 5.29 2.30 4.97
CA LEU A 208 4.14 2.96 4.34
C LEU A 208 3.17 3.53 5.39
N VAL A 209 2.89 2.80 6.47
CA VAL A 209 2.06 3.28 7.59
C VAL A 209 2.67 4.51 8.25
N VAL A 210 3.98 4.50 8.56
CA VAL A 210 4.68 5.64 9.16
C VAL A 210 4.55 6.89 8.28
N ILE A 211 4.83 6.78 6.99
CA ILE A 211 4.79 7.92 6.06
C ILE A 211 3.36 8.45 5.94
N THR A 212 2.38 7.54 5.85
CA THR A 212 0.96 7.89 5.76
C THR A 212 0.48 8.61 7.01
N LEU A 213 0.75 8.09 8.19
CA LEU A 213 0.36 8.73 9.45
C LEU A 213 1.05 10.09 9.63
N GLY A 214 2.32 10.22 9.24
CA GLY A 214 3.00 11.50 9.24
C GLY A 214 2.34 12.52 8.32
N LYS A 215 1.87 12.10 7.13
CA LYS A 215 1.12 12.97 6.21
C LYS A 215 -0.26 13.34 6.75
N VAL A 216 -0.97 12.42 7.39
CA VAL A 216 -2.24 12.71 8.07
C VAL A 216 -2.03 13.72 9.20
N VAL A 217 -1.01 13.53 10.03
CA VAL A 217 -0.66 14.48 11.11
C VAL A 217 -0.31 15.85 10.53
N GLU A 218 0.52 15.91 9.48
CA GLU A 218 0.86 17.16 8.77
C GLU A 218 -0.40 17.88 8.26
N GLN A 219 -1.32 17.16 7.63
CA GLN A 219 -2.58 17.72 7.13
C GLN A 219 -3.45 18.25 8.28
N LEU A 220 -3.65 17.47 9.34
CA LEU A 220 -4.46 17.85 10.51
C LEU A 220 -3.91 19.10 11.20
N LEU A 221 -2.58 19.22 11.30
CA LEU A 221 -1.90 20.40 11.84
C LEU A 221 -2.06 21.63 10.95
N THR A 222 -2.02 21.45 9.62
CA THR A 222 -2.15 22.55 8.65
C THR A 222 -3.58 23.10 8.57
N VAL A 223 -4.58 22.23 8.61
CA VAL A 223 -6.00 22.62 8.53
C VAL A 223 -6.50 23.28 9.83
N GLY A 224 -5.79 23.10 10.94
CA GLY A 224 -6.13 23.74 12.23
C GLY A 224 -7.45 23.22 12.83
N SER A 225 -7.86 21.99 12.48
CA SER A 225 -9.15 21.42 12.89
C SER A 225 -9.17 20.99 14.38
N PRO A 226 -10.31 21.09 15.10
CA PRO A 226 -10.38 21.00 16.56
C PRO A 226 -10.45 19.57 17.13
N THR A 227 -10.39 18.51 16.32
CA THR A 227 -10.36 17.13 16.83
C THR A 227 -8.97 16.81 17.36
N SER A 228 -8.60 17.46 18.48
CA SER A 228 -7.36 17.18 19.21
C SER A 228 -7.21 15.67 19.46
N GLY A 229 -8.31 14.96 19.74
CA GLY A 229 -8.32 13.51 19.93
C GLY A 229 -7.72 12.75 18.74
N LEU A 230 -8.26 12.94 17.53
CA LEU A 230 -7.79 12.23 16.34
C LEU A 230 -6.34 12.57 16.01
N LEU A 231 -5.96 13.85 16.08
CA LEU A 231 -4.57 14.27 15.86
C LEU A 231 -3.62 13.53 16.81
N TRP A 232 -3.97 13.43 18.09
CA TRP A 232 -3.16 12.77 19.09
C TRP A 232 -3.12 11.25 18.95
N GLU A 233 -4.25 10.63 18.59
CA GLU A 233 -4.30 9.21 18.24
C GLU A 233 -3.36 8.91 17.06
N CYS A 234 -3.43 9.70 15.99
CA CYS A 234 -2.55 9.55 14.83
C CYS A 234 -1.08 9.76 15.19
N PHE A 235 -0.77 10.79 15.98
CA PHE A 235 0.59 11.08 16.39
C PHE A 235 1.16 9.99 17.31
N SER A 236 0.34 9.42 18.20
CA SER A 236 0.72 8.28 19.02
C SER A 236 1.00 7.05 18.15
N SER A 237 0.08 6.71 17.26
CA SER A 237 0.24 5.59 16.32
C SER A 237 1.44 5.76 15.39
N LEU A 238 1.75 6.98 14.96
CA LEU A 238 2.94 7.30 14.17
C LEU A 238 4.22 6.94 14.92
N LEU A 239 4.34 7.34 16.20
CA LEU A 239 5.52 7.03 17.01
C LEU A 239 5.64 5.53 17.30
N SER A 240 4.51 4.86 17.56
CA SER A 240 4.48 3.41 17.75
C SER A 240 4.87 2.66 16.47
N ALA A 241 4.35 3.06 15.31
CA ALA A 241 4.71 2.48 14.03
C ALA A 241 6.20 2.69 13.71
N PHE A 242 6.73 3.89 14.00
CA PHE A 242 8.14 4.20 13.78
C PHE A 242 9.07 3.42 14.71
N ALA A 243 8.69 3.22 15.98
CA ALA A 243 9.44 2.35 16.89
C ALA A 243 9.48 0.91 16.36
N ARG A 244 8.33 0.38 15.92
CA ARG A 244 8.23 -0.96 15.33
C ARG A 244 9.05 -1.10 14.05
N LEU A 245 9.08 -0.07 13.21
CA LEU A 245 9.94 -0.05 12.03
C LEU A 245 11.42 -0.18 12.41
N LYS A 246 11.88 0.56 13.44
CA LYS A 246 13.25 0.43 13.94
C LYS A 246 13.54 -0.97 14.49
N GLU A 247 12.62 -1.55 15.24
CA GLU A 247 12.76 -2.92 15.76
C GLU A 247 12.92 -3.95 14.63
N ILE A 248 12.16 -3.81 13.53
CA ILE A 248 12.27 -4.68 12.34
C ILE A 248 13.61 -4.48 11.63
N GLN A 249 14.04 -3.22 11.45
CA GLN A 249 15.32 -2.90 10.81
C GLN A 249 16.51 -3.42 11.63
N GLU A 250 16.48 -3.24 12.95
CA GLU A 250 17.52 -3.77 13.85
C GLU A 250 17.56 -5.31 13.83
N ALA A 251 16.41 -5.99 13.71
CA ALA A 251 16.37 -7.44 13.58
C ALA A 251 16.98 -7.92 12.24
N ASN A 252 16.65 -7.24 11.13
CA ASN A 252 17.20 -7.54 9.81
C ASN A 252 18.72 -7.32 9.76
N ASP A 253 19.22 -6.25 10.37
CA ASP A 253 20.66 -5.95 10.44
C ASP A 253 21.44 -7.02 11.24
N LEU A 254 20.82 -7.61 12.27
CA LEU A 254 21.43 -8.68 13.06
C LEU A 254 21.50 -10.01 12.31
N ASP A 255 20.54 -10.30 11.43
CA ASP A 255 20.55 -11.51 10.61
C ASP A 255 21.63 -11.47 9.50
N GLU A 256 22.02 -10.27 9.03
CA GLU A 256 23.10 -10.11 8.03
C GLU A 256 24.53 -10.21 8.63
N GLU A 257 24.69 -10.02 9.95
CA GLU A 257 26.01 -10.12 10.62
C GLU A 257 26.38 -11.55 11.07
N ILE A 258 25.50 -12.54 10.92
CA ILE A 258 25.75 -13.95 11.26
C ILE A 258 26.22 -14.72 10.01
N GLU A 259 27.37 -14.34 9.46
CA GLU A 259 28.18 -15.26 8.64
C GLU A 259 29.18 -16.01 9.54
N ASP A 260 28.83 -17.27 9.82
CA ASP A 260 29.68 -18.41 10.21
C ASP A 260 29.97 -18.64 11.72
N ASP A 261 29.51 -19.83 12.15
CA ASP A 261 29.92 -20.63 13.32
C ASP A 261 29.10 -20.54 14.64
N SER A 262 27.77 -20.69 14.55
CA SER A 262 27.03 -21.34 15.64
C SER A 262 26.00 -22.34 15.10
N ASP A 263 26.28 -23.64 15.29
CA ASP A 263 25.27 -24.68 15.52
C ASP A 263 24.44 -24.28 16.76
N ASP A 264 23.61 -23.23 16.65
CA ASP A 264 22.71 -22.82 17.72
C ASP A 264 21.32 -23.38 17.42
N ASP A 265 20.78 -24.03 18.44
CA ASP A 265 19.51 -24.73 18.48
C ASP A 265 18.40 -23.82 17.94
N VAL A 266 18.05 -23.96 16.65
CA VAL A 266 16.70 -23.65 16.21
C VAL A 266 15.83 -24.62 16.97
N GLN A 267 15.29 -24.16 18.10
CA GLN A 267 14.37 -24.95 18.88
C GLN A 267 13.14 -25.16 17.99
N GLU A 268 13.14 -26.27 17.26
CA GLU A 268 12.03 -26.72 16.43
C GLU A 268 10.78 -26.60 17.30
N GLU A 269 9.82 -25.79 16.86
CA GLU A 269 8.52 -25.64 17.50
C GLU A 269 8.02 -27.04 17.83
N THR A 270 7.77 -27.29 19.12
CA THR A 270 7.34 -28.62 19.52
C THR A 270 5.99 -28.91 18.89
N GLU A 271 5.71 -30.18 18.58
CA GLU A 271 4.42 -30.58 18.01
C GLU A 271 3.23 -30.04 18.84
N GLU A 272 3.42 -29.89 20.16
CA GLU A 272 2.44 -29.31 21.07
C GLU A 272 2.21 -27.82 20.84
N GLU A 273 3.26 -27.02 20.65
CA GLU A 273 3.17 -25.58 20.34
C GLU A 273 2.54 -25.35 18.95
N PHE A 274 2.92 -26.16 17.96
CA PHE A 274 2.31 -26.14 16.63
C PHE A 274 0.81 -26.47 16.68
N LEU A 275 0.45 -27.53 17.43
CA LEU A 275 -0.94 -27.94 17.63
C LEU A 275 -1.74 -26.90 18.46
N GLU A 276 -1.10 -26.21 19.41
CA GLU A 276 -1.73 -25.15 20.19
C GLU A 276 -2.05 -23.94 19.33
N ARG A 277 -1.12 -23.49 18.47
CA ARG A 277 -1.42 -22.42 17.49
C ARG A 277 -2.54 -22.81 16.54
N TYR A 278 -2.54 -24.04 16.03
CA TYR A 278 -3.62 -24.52 15.16
C TYR A 278 -4.96 -24.64 15.90
N ALA A 279 -4.94 -25.07 17.16
CA ALA A 279 -6.14 -25.13 18.00
C ALA A 279 -6.69 -23.74 18.32
N GLU A 280 -5.83 -22.75 18.57
CA GLU A 280 -6.21 -21.35 18.76
C GLU A 280 -6.79 -20.74 17.48
N ALA A 281 -6.16 -20.97 16.33
CA ALA A 281 -6.66 -20.55 15.03
C ALA A 281 -8.01 -21.19 14.71
N ALA A 282 -8.15 -22.50 14.95
CA ALA A 282 -9.41 -23.23 14.78
C ALA A 282 -10.50 -22.73 15.75
N ALA A 283 -10.16 -22.43 17.00
CA ALA A 283 -11.10 -21.88 17.98
C ALA A 283 -11.50 -20.44 17.64
N ALA A 284 -10.62 -19.64 17.03
CA ALA A 284 -10.93 -18.31 16.53
C ALA A 284 -11.90 -18.33 15.33
N LEU A 285 -11.77 -19.34 14.47
CA LEU A 285 -12.70 -19.65 13.38
C LEU A 285 -14.06 -20.17 13.91
N GLU A 286 -14.06 -21.09 14.88
CA GLU A 286 -15.27 -21.67 15.48
C GLU A 286 -16.08 -20.64 16.28
N ASN A 287 -15.42 -19.66 16.91
CA ASN A 287 -16.07 -18.54 17.60
C ASN A 287 -16.57 -17.43 16.65
N GLY A 288 -16.39 -17.56 15.32
CA GLY A 288 -16.89 -16.62 14.32
C GLY A 288 -16.25 -15.23 14.35
N ASN A 289 -15.07 -15.10 14.97
CA ASN A 289 -14.33 -13.85 15.11
C ASN A 289 -13.46 -13.52 13.90
N LEU A 290 -13.09 -14.52 13.08
CA LEU A 290 -12.41 -14.35 11.81
C LEU A 290 -13.38 -14.70 10.68
N ALA A 291 -13.62 -13.77 9.75
CA ALA A 291 -14.36 -14.06 8.54
C ALA A 291 -13.43 -14.76 7.53
N GLU A 292 -13.91 -15.85 6.92
CA GLU A 292 -13.29 -16.62 5.83
C GLU A 292 -13.32 -15.82 4.50
N GLU A 293 -13.16 -14.50 4.57
CA GLU A 293 -13.10 -13.60 3.42
C GLU A 293 -11.68 -13.10 3.23
N GLY A 294 -10.93 -13.81 2.39
CA GLY A 294 -9.60 -13.42 1.97
C GLY A 294 -8.92 -14.56 1.22
N ASP A 295 -7.93 -14.19 0.43
CA ASP A 295 -6.97 -15.11 -0.15
C ASP A 295 -6.21 -15.80 1.00
N LEU A 296 -6.60 -17.03 1.33
CA LEU A 296 -5.98 -17.86 2.38
C LEU A 296 -4.72 -18.57 1.86
N GLU A 297 -4.40 -18.45 0.57
CA GLU A 297 -3.19 -19.02 -0.02
C GLU A 297 -2.09 -17.96 -0.06
N ASP A 298 -1.31 -17.88 1.03
CA ASP A 298 0.08 -17.38 1.13
C ASP A 298 0.49 -16.36 0.05
N PHE A 299 -0.19 -15.21 -0.01
CA PHE A 299 0.38 -14.04 -0.69
C PHE A 299 1.39 -13.37 0.24
N ASP A 300 2.56 -13.99 0.35
CA ASP A 300 3.74 -13.54 1.11
C ASP A 300 4.67 -12.66 0.26
N GLU A 301 4.13 -11.95 -0.73
CA GLU A 301 4.95 -11.05 -1.53
C GLU A 301 5.06 -9.68 -0.85
N GLU A 302 6.29 -9.25 -0.62
CA GLU A 302 6.56 -7.96 -0.01
C GLU A 302 6.05 -6.81 -0.90
N LEU A 303 5.45 -5.80 -0.26
CA LEU A 303 4.96 -4.61 -0.93
C LEU A 303 6.13 -3.78 -1.50
N GLU A 304 6.28 -3.75 -2.81
CA GLU A 304 7.27 -2.89 -3.47
C GLU A 304 6.92 -1.40 -3.29
N LEU A 305 7.71 -0.63 -2.54
CA LEU A 305 7.42 0.79 -2.26
C LEU A 305 7.88 1.78 -3.36
N GLY A 306 8.53 1.28 -4.41
CA GLY A 306 9.08 2.13 -5.47
C GLY A 306 9.93 3.28 -4.93
N SER A 307 9.61 4.52 -5.32
CA SER A 307 10.34 5.72 -4.86
C SER A 307 10.23 6.01 -3.36
N LEU A 308 9.27 5.41 -2.63
CA LEU A 308 9.19 5.56 -1.18
C LEU A 308 10.24 4.71 -0.46
N GLU A 309 10.88 3.77 -1.15
CA GLU A 309 11.98 3.00 -0.60
C GLU A 309 13.17 3.90 -0.24
N GLU A 310 13.42 4.92 -1.06
CA GLU A 310 14.48 5.90 -0.85
C GLU A 310 14.14 6.94 0.24
N LEU A 311 12.88 7.00 0.68
CA LEU A 311 12.46 7.96 1.70
C LEU A 311 12.89 7.47 3.08
N ASP A 312 13.85 8.16 3.68
CA ASP A 312 14.25 7.94 5.08
C ASP A 312 13.13 8.38 6.04
N PRO A 313 12.49 7.44 6.76
CA PRO A 313 11.39 7.76 7.67
C PRO A 313 11.83 8.58 8.89
N GLN A 314 13.09 8.45 9.31
CA GLN A 314 13.67 9.24 10.40
C GLN A 314 13.82 10.70 9.99
N ILE A 315 14.40 10.97 8.82
CA ILE A 315 14.53 12.35 8.29
C ILE A 315 13.14 12.97 8.10
N PHE A 316 12.20 12.20 7.54
CA PHE A 316 10.82 12.66 7.36
C PHE A 316 10.16 13.05 8.69
N LEU A 317 10.23 12.18 9.71
CA LEU A 317 9.62 12.42 11.01
C LEU A 317 10.31 13.57 11.75
N GLN A 318 11.64 13.69 11.67
CA GLN A 318 12.37 14.83 12.22
C GLN A 318 11.90 16.15 11.60
N SER A 319 11.75 16.22 10.27
CA SER A 319 11.26 17.43 9.60
C SER A 319 9.85 17.82 10.05
N LEU A 320 8.97 16.84 10.25
CA LEU A 320 7.62 17.04 10.77
C LEU A 320 7.67 17.65 12.19
N LEU A 321 8.49 17.07 13.07
CA LEU A 321 8.66 17.54 14.44
C LEU A 321 9.27 18.95 14.47
N GLU A 322 10.31 19.24 13.70
CA GLU A 322 10.91 20.57 13.63
C GLU A 322 9.89 21.63 13.21
N ARG A 323 9.08 21.34 12.20
CA ARG A 323 8.09 22.27 11.64
C ARG A 323 6.93 22.52 12.59
N TYR A 324 6.46 21.50 13.30
CA TYR A 324 5.20 21.57 14.05
C TYR A 324 5.32 21.37 15.56
N HIS A 325 6.53 21.24 16.13
CA HIS A 325 6.72 21.03 17.57
C HIS A 325 5.94 22.02 18.43
N GLN A 326 5.88 23.31 18.05
CA GLN A 326 5.14 24.31 18.83
C GLN A 326 3.64 24.02 18.84
N SER A 327 3.07 23.67 17.68
CA SER A 327 1.65 23.31 17.56
C SER A 327 1.33 22.00 18.27
N ILE A 328 2.25 21.05 18.27
CA ILE A 328 2.12 19.79 19.01
C ILE A 328 2.14 20.11 20.53
N VAL A 329 3.15 20.82 21.02
CA VAL A 329 3.31 21.14 22.46
C VAL A 329 2.20 22.06 23.01
N GLN A 330 1.68 22.99 22.21
CA GLN A 330 0.66 23.94 22.68
C GLN A 330 -0.75 23.33 22.80
N ASN A 331 -1.04 22.22 22.10
CA ASN A 331 -2.42 21.75 21.92
C ASN A 331 -2.92 20.73 22.97
N GLN A 332 -2.06 20.16 23.83
CA GLN A 332 -2.46 19.39 25.03
C GLN A 332 -1.25 18.84 25.82
N VAL A 333 -1.50 18.34 27.03
CA VAL A 333 -0.51 17.64 27.85
C VAL A 333 -0.24 16.25 27.24
N LEU A 334 0.96 16.05 26.71
CA LEU A 334 1.41 14.76 26.19
C LEU A 334 1.34 13.69 27.29
N SER A 335 0.92 12.47 26.93
CA SER A 335 0.97 11.36 27.88
C SER A 335 2.44 11.06 28.27
N PRO A 336 2.72 10.65 29.51
CA PRO A 336 4.09 10.31 29.93
C PRO A 336 4.73 9.23 29.06
N GLN A 337 3.92 8.30 28.56
CA GLN A 337 4.34 7.24 27.63
C GLN A 337 4.81 7.83 26.30
N LEU A 338 4.05 8.77 25.71
CA LEU A 338 4.43 9.44 24.48
C LEU A 338 5.69 10.30 24.64
N ILE A 339 5.82 11.01 25.76
CA ILE A 339 7.04 11.77 26.07
C ILE A 339 8.24 10.84 26.18
N SER A 340 8.07 9.67 26.80
CA SER A 340 9.12 8.66 26.90
C SER A 340 9.52 8.11 25.54
N SER A 341 8.55 7.74 24.69
CA SER A 341 8.79 7.27 23.32
C SER A 341 9.48 8.33 22.48
N LEU A 342 9.04 9.58 22.53
CA LEU A 342 9.68 10.71 21.85
C LEU A 342 11.13 10.90 22.28
N ARG A 343 11.43 10.85 23.58
CA ARG A 343 12.79 10.99 24.10
C ARG A 343 13.69 9.81 23.70
N SER A 344 13.13 8.61 23.64
CA SER A 344 13.85 7.41 23.21
C SER A 344 14.19 7.48 21.73
N LEU A 345 13.23 7.86 20.88
CA LEU A 345 13.37 7.88 19.43
C LEU A 345 14.11 9.13 18.92
N PHE A 346 13.94 10.26 19.61
CA PHE A 346 14.43 11.59 19.22
C PHE A 346 14.99 12.35 20.44
N PRO A 347 16.14 11.93 20.99
CA PRO A 347 16.73 12.54 22.19
C PRO A 347 17.06 14.03 22.05
N GLU A 348 17.19 14.51 20.82
CA GLU A 348 17.51 15.91 20.49
C GLU A 348 16.34 16.87 20.78
N PHE A 349 15.10 16.36 20.84
CA PHE A 349 13.92 17.16 21.14
C PHE A 349 13.62 17.22 22.65
N THR A 350 14.37 18.07 23.35
CA THR A 350 14.26 18.24 24.80
C THR A 350 13.05 19.06 25.28
N GLY A 351 12.29 19.68 24.36
CA GLY A 351 11.19 20.61 24.67
C GLY A 351 9.84 19.98 25.05
N PHE A 352 9.66 18.66 24.90
CA PHE A 352 8.36 17.98 25.08
C PHE A 352 7.93 17.73 26.54
N GLY A 353 8.53 18.40 27.53
CA GLY A 353 8.22 18.16 28.95
C GLY A 353 8.60 19.28 29.91
N GLN A 354 8.54 20.54 29.47
CA GLN A 354 8.63 21.72 30.35
C GLN A 354 7.27 22.35 30.60
#